data_AF-A0A538CUH5-F1
#
_entry.id   AF-A0A538CUH5-F1
#
_cell.length_a   1.000
_cell.length_b   1.000
_cell.length_c   1.000
_cell.angle_alpha   90.00
_cell.angle_beta   90.00
_cell.angle_gamma   90.00
#
_symmetry.space_group_name_H-M   'P 1'
#
loop_
_entity.id
_entity.type
_entity.pdbx_description
1 polymer ?
#
loop_
_entity_poly.entity_id
_entity_poly.type
_entity_poly.pdbx_seq_one_letter_code
_entity_poly.pdbx_strand_id
1 'polypeptide(L)'
;HPNDIANTPPGEDPETEYPTDLLNSEAGDWVAGTAFHCYSGDPSRQTELHRAFPDKGIWFTECSGSHGPTDPPAQVFSDTLKWHSRNLVLGVTRNWGKTVVNWNLALDPDGGPHNGGCDTCSGVITVGPGQEVTRNAEYFTLGHLARFVRPGAQRIASTSFGTTGWNGQIMDVAFRNPDGSIALVAHNENDDPRTFAVSQGGETFTYTLPGGSLATFTWPAIDDSRQLLDFEPMTATASTPQDAANAVDDDATTRWTTAAAQTTGQWLQVDLGSAQTVRRVVLDTGADRGDYPRGYELETSTDGSTWTPVASGAGSGQLTTIDIAPATARYLRVTQTGSSGSWWSVADLRVYG
;
A
#
# COMPACT_ATOMS: atom_id res chain seq x y z
N HIS A 1 -19.92 -9.99 -6.41
CA HIS A 1 -20.43 -8.83 -5.63
C HIS A 1 -21.41 -9.34 -4.57
N PRO A 2 -21.41 -8.89 -3.30
CA PRO A 2 -22.37 -9.35 -2.27
C PRO A 2 -23.84 -9.16 -2.64
N ASN A 3 -24.18 -8.15 -3.45
CA ASN A 3 -25.53 -8.04 -4.01
C ASN A 3 -25.84 -9.07 -5.09
N ASP A 4 -24.84 -9.74 -5.67
CA ASP A 4 -25.11 -10.90 -6.53
C ASP A 4 -25.72 -11.95 -5.64
N ILE A 5 -25.09 -12.32 -4.52
CA ILE A 5 -25.66 -13.27 -3.54
C ILE A 5 -27.02 -12.82 -3.01
N ALA A 6 -27.15 -11.55 -2.59
CA ALA A 6 -28.38 -11.07 -1.96
C ALA A 6 -29.56 -10.92 -2.94
N ASN A 7 -29.30 -10.69 -4.23
CA ASN A 7 -30.33 -10.53 -5.26
C ASN A 7 -30.42 -11.71 -6.22
N THR A 8 -29.61 -12.76 -6.04
CA THR A 8 -29.68 -13.98 -6.85
C THR A 8 -31.05 -14.62 -6.63
N PRO A 9 -31.81 -14.88 -7.71
CA PRO A 9 -33.09 -15.56 -7.60
C PRO A 9 -32.96 -16.92 -6.91
N PRO A 10 -33.95 -17.34 -6.11
CA PRO A 10 -33.91 -18.64 -5.45
C PRO A 10 -33.67 -19.78 -6.43
N GLY A 11 -32.54 -20.49 -6.27
CA GLY A 11 -32.15 -21.63 -7.12
C GLY A 11 -31.15 -21.30 -8.23
N GLU A 12 -30.72 -20.04 -8.37
CA GLU A 12 -29.62 -19.63 -9.25
C GLU A 12 -28.30 -19.56 -8.48
N ASP A 13 -27.18 -19.72 -9.19
CA ASP A 13 -25.84 -19.53 -8.63
C ASP A 13 -25.53 -18.03 -8.60
N PRO A 14 -25.07 -17.48 -7.47
CA PRO A 14 -24.61 -16.09 -7.42
C PRO A 14 -23.34 -15.80 -8.21
N GLU A 15 -22.73 -16.81 -8.82
CA GLU A 15 -21.58 -16.71 -9.71
C GLU A 15 -20.42 -15.96 -9.02
N THR A 16 -20.16 -16.29 -7.76
CA THR A 16 -19.11 -15.62 -6.96
C THR A 16 -17.72 -15.83 -7.55
N GLU A 17 -17.56 -16.89 -8.33
CA GLU A 17 -16.34 -17.28 -9.03
C GLU A 17 -16.39 -16.95 -10.53
N TYR A 18 -17.37 -16.17 -11.01
CA TYR A 18 -17.54 -15.81 -12.43
C TYR A 18 -16.23 -15.53 -13.19
N PRO A 19 -15.33 -14.64 -12.71
CA PRO A 19 -14.10 -14.38 -13.43
C PRO A 19 -13.16 -15.60 -13.46
N THR A 20 -13.08 -16.37 -12.38
CA THR A 20 -12.25 -17.58 -12.29
C THR A 20 -12.75 -18.65 -13.25
N ASP A 21 -14.06 -18.89 -13.28
CA ASP A 21 -14.68 -19.92 -14.13
C ASP A 21 -14.55 -19.57 -15.62
N LEU A 22 -14.78 -18.30 -15.98
CA LEU A 22 -14.60 -17.83 -17.35
C LEU A 22 -13.15 -17.96 -17.81
N LEU A 23 -12.19 -17.55 -16.96
CA LEU A 23 -10.75 -17.56 -17.31
C LEU A 23 -10.17 -18.98 -17.39
N ASN A 24 -10.75 -19.96 -16.69
CA ASN A 24 -10.39 -21.37 -16.80
C ASN A 24 -10.99 -22.09 -18.02
N SER A 25 -11.99 -21.49 -18.67
CA SER A 25 -12.63 -22.06 -19.86
C SER A 25 -11.84 -21.80 -21.15
N GLU A 26 -12.23 -22.44 -22.26
CA GLU A 26 -11.68 -22.14 -23.60
C GLU A 26 -11.89 -20.68 -24.02
N ALA A 27 -12.86 -19.97 -23.42
CA ALA A 27 -13.06 -18.54 -23.67
C ALA A 27 -11.92 -17.69 -23.07
N GLY A 28 -11.24 -18.19 -22.04
CA GLY A 28 -10.16 -17.49 -21.33
C GLY A 28 -9.05 -17.04 -22.27
N ASP A 29 -8.75 -17.78 -23.34
CA ASP A 29 -7.75 -17.42 -24.36
C ASP A 29 -8.07 -16.10 -25.07
N TRP A 30 -9.35 -15.74 -25.17
CA TRP A 30 -9.84 -14.53 -25.82
C TRP A 30 -10.05 -13.36 -24.85
N VAL A 31 -9.94 -13.62 -23.55
CA VAL A 31 -10.18 -12.64 -22.49
C VAL A 31 -8.85 -12.03 -22.05
N ALA A 32 -8.73 -10.71 -22.17
CA ALA A 32 -7.56 -9.96 -21.71
C ALA A 32 -7.46 -9.89 -20.18
N GLY A 33 -8.59 -10.06 -19.48
CA GLY A 33 -8.70 -10.12 -18.03
C GLY A 33 -10.06 -9.62 -17.55
N THR A 34 -10.11 -9.07 -16.33
CA THR A 34 -11.37 -8.85 -15.62
C THR A 34 -11.57 -7.37 -15.26
N ALA A 35 -12.80 -6.88 -15.44
CA ALA A 35 -13.22 -5.55 -15.05
C ALA A 35 -13.95 -5.58 -13.69
N PHE A 36 -13.65 -4.64 -12.80
CA PHE A 36 -14.27 -4.50 -11.48
C PHE A 36 -14.87 -3.11 -11.26
N HIS A 37 -15.92 -3.08 -10.43
CA HIS A 37 -16.58 -1.88 -9.90
C HIS A 37 -16.35 -1.79 -8.37
N CYS A 38 -16.68 -0.68 -7.73
CA CYS A 38 -16.38 -0.46 -6.30
C CYS A 38 -17.56 -0.70 -5.33
N TYR A 39 -18.78 -0.93 -5.82
CA TYR A 39 -20.00 -0.79 -5.01
C TYR A 39 -20.11 -1.79 -3.85
N SER A 40 -19.31 -2.85 -3.86
CA SER A 40 -19.20 -3.79 -2.76
C SER A 40 -17.99 -4.72 -2.92
N GLY A 41 -17.55 -5.32 -1.83
CA GLY A 41 -16.35 -6.16 -1.77
C GLY A 41 -15.10 -5.37 -1.35
N ASP A 42 -13.95 -6.02 -1.51
CA ASP A 42 -12.65 -5.49 -1.08
C ASP A 42 -11.63 -5.62 -2.24
N PRO A 43 -10.83 -4.58 -2.53
CA PRO A 43 -9.82 -4.63 -3.59
C PRO A 43 -8.82 -5.78 -3.47
N SER A 44 -8.56 -6.32 -2.27
CA SER A 44 -7.68 -7.48 -2.05
C SER A 44 -8.08 -8.73 -2.83
N ARG A 45 -9.36 -8.90 -3.17
CA ARG A 45 -9.83 -9.99 -4.04
C ARG A 45 -9.24 -9.94 -5.44
N GLN A 46 -8.85 -8.75 -5.90
CA GLN A 46 -8.14 -8.59 -7.18
C GLN A 46 -6.74 -9.23 -7.12
N THR A 47 -6.06 -9.15 -5.97
CA THR A 47 -4.77 -9.84 -5.77
C THR A 47 -4.91 -11.36 -5.77
N GLU A 48 -5.98 -11.90 -5.19
CA GLU A 48 -6.27 -13.34 -5.27
C GLU A 48 -6.46 -13.79 -6.72
N LEU A 49 -7.24 -13.04 -7.51
CA LEU A 49 -7.45 -13.33 -8.93
C LEU A 49 -6.14 -13.21 -9.73
N HIS A 50 -5.34 -12.17 -9.48
CA HIS A 50 -4.05 -12.01 -10.15
C HIS A 50 -3.09 -13.17 -9.84
N ARG A 51 -3.04 -13.64 -8.60
CA ARG A 51 -2.22 -14.81 -8.23
C ARG A 51 -2.66 -16.07 -8.96
N ALA A 52 -3.95 -16.26 -9.19
CA ALA A 52 -4.48 -17.38 -9.95
C ALA A 52 -4.22 -17.25 -11.47
N PHE A 53 -4.27 -16.03 -12.02
CA PHE A 53 -4.13 -15.75 -13.45
C PHE A 53 -3.16 -14.58 -13.71
N PRO A 54 -1.85 -14.76 -13.49
CA PRO A 54 -0.87 -13.65 -13.51
C PRO A 54 -0.73 -12.98 -14.88
N ASP A 55 -1.03 -13.70 -15.96
CA ASP A 55 -0.98 -13.18 -17.33
C ASP A 55 -2.24 -12.39 -17.74
N LYS A 56 -3.28 -12.37 -16.90
CA LYS A 56 -4.54 -11.66 -17.15
C LYS A 56 -4.54 -10.31 -16.44
N GLY A 57 -5.06 -9.28 -17.10
CA GLY A 57 -5.15 -7.94 -16.55
C GLY A 57 -6.32 -7.76 -15.58
N ILE A 58 -6.22 -6.75 -14.74
CA ILE A 58 -7.31 -6.27 -13.89
C ILE A 58 -7.54 -4.80 -14.23
N TRP A 59 -8.79 -4.45 -14.55
CA TRP A 59 -9.21 -3.09 -14.85
C TRP A 59 -10.31 -2.66 -13.89
N PHE A 60 -10.10 -1.55 -13.21
CA PHE A 60 -11.18 -0.92 -12.47
C PHE A 60 -11.87 0.09 -13.37
N THR A 61 -13.17 -0.09 -13.56
CA THR A 61 -13.90 0.53 -14.69
C THR A 61 -15.06 1.41 -14.27
N GLU A 62 -15.51 1.35 -13.02
CA GLU A 62 -16.64 2.16 -12.57
C GLU A 62 -16.69 2.35 -11.06
N CYS A 63 -16.88 3.59 -10.64
CA CYS A 63 -17.27 3.96 -9.28
C CYS A 63 -17.96 5.32 -9.25
N SER A 64 -18.85 5.51 -8.30
CA SER A 64 -19.44 6.82 -7.99
C SER A 64 -19.35 7.02 -6.48
N GLY A 65 -19.11 8.26 -6.04
CA GLY A 65 -19.39 8.60 -4.65
C GLY A 65 -20.90 8.44 -4.39
N SER A 66 -21.27 8.27 -3.13
CA SER A 66 -22.67 8.18 -2.72
C SER A 66 -22.87 8.95 -1.43
N HIS A 67 -24.06 9.52 -1.25
CA HIS A 67 -24.40 10.24 -0.03
C HIS A 67 -25.80 9.90 0.50
N GLY A 68 -26.02 10.15 1.78
CA GLY A 68 -27.34 10.11 2.39
C GLY A 68 -28.23 11.26 1.89
N PRO A 69 -29.56 11.14 2.02
CA PRO A 69 -30.51 12.15 1.55
C PRO A 69 -30.39 13.50 2.27
N THR A 70 -29.71 13.54 3.42
CA THR A 70 -29.57 14.73 4.28
C THR A 70 -28.13 15.08 4.60
N ASP A 71 -27.15 14.43 3.96
CA ASP A 71 -25.74 14.68 4.24
C ASP A 71 -25.34 16.08 3.73
N PRO A 72 -24.69 16.92 4.56
CA PRO A 72 -24.24 18.23 4.12
C PRO A 72 -23.09 18.09 3.10
N PRO A 73 -22.93 19.02 2.14
CA PRO A 73 -21.91 18.91 1.08
C PRO A 73 -20.48 18.69 1.58
N ALA A 74 -20.12 19.27 2.73
CA ALA A 74 -18.80 19.06 3.32
C ALA A 74 -18.56 17.63 3.80
N GLN A 75 -19.60 16.97 4.33
CA GLN A 75 -19.54 15.57 4.71
C GLN A 75 -19.46 14.68 3.47
N VAL A 76 -20.30 14.92 2.46
CA VAL A 76 -20.26 14.17 1.18
C VAL A 76 -18.86 14.22 0.56
N PHE A 77 -18.26 15.41 0.52
CA PHE A 77 -16.90 15.59 0.04
C PHE A 77 -15.87 14.80 0.87
N SER A 78 -15.91 14.94 2.20
CA SER A 78 -14.97 14.28 3.11
C SER A 78 -15.06 12.75 3.02
N ASP A 79 -16.27 12.21 3.07
CA ASP A 79 -16.52 10.77 3.06
C ASP A 79 -16.12 10.15 1.73
N THR A 80 -16.48 10.79 0.62
CA THR A 80 -16.09 10.36 -0.72
C THR A 80 -14.57 10.44 -0.89
N LEU A 81 -13.92 11.53 -0.45
CA LEU A 81 -12.47 11.69 -0.55
C LEU A 81 -11.74 10.57 0.19
N LYS A 82 -12.09 10.31 1.45
CA LYS A 82 -11.48 9.27 2.28
C LYS A 82 -11.69 7.89 1.65
N TRP A 83 -12.92 7.57 1.28
CA TRP A 83 -13.25 6.24 0.75
C TRP A 83 -12.62 5.99 -0.63
N HIS A 84 -12.65 6.97 -1.55
CA HIS A 84 -12.01 6.85 -2.86
C HIS A 84 -10.49 6.78 -2.74
N SER A 85 -9.89 7.53 -1.81
CA SER A 85 -8.46 7.45 -1.53
C SER A 85 -8.07 6.02 -1.12
N ARG A 86 -8.76 5.46 -0.11
CA ARG A 86 -8.54 4.10 0.37
C ARG A 86 -8.72 3.05 -0.71
N ASN A 87 -9.88 3.01 -1.33
CA ASN A 87 -10.31 1.84 -2.10
C ASN A 87 -9.89 1.92 -3.56
N LEU A 88 -9.87 3.12 -4.15
CA LEU A 88 -9.64 3.31 -5.57
C LEU A 88 -8.21 3.74 -5.82
N VAL A 89 -7.81 4.87 -5.24
CA VAL A 89 -6.49 5.45 -5.51
C VAL A 89 -5.39 4.51 -5.02
N LEU A 90 -5.52 4.01 -3.80
CA LEU A 90 -4.54 3.14 -3.16
C LEU A 90 -4.92 1.66 -3.31
N GLY A 91 -6.15 1.29 -2.93
CA GLY A 91 -6.61 -0.10 -2.89
C GLY A 91 -6.51 -0.80 -4.24
N VAL A 92 -7.22 -0.32 -5.26
CA VAL A 92 -7.18 -0.91 -6.61
C VAL A 92 -5.77 -0.94 -7.18
N THR A 93 -5.00 0.15 -7.06
CA THR A 93 -3.67 0.22 -7.69
C THR A 93 -2.63 -0.63 -6.98
N ARG A 94 -2.75 -0.84 -5.66
CA ARG A 94 -1.95 -1.85 -4.92
C ARG A 94 -2.37 -3.28 -5.24
N ASN A 95 -3.62 -3.50 -5.65
CA ASN A 95 -4.18 -4.81 -5.98
C ASN A 95 -4.30 -5.06 -7.48
N TRP A 96 -3.24 -4.72 -8.24
CA TRP A 96 -3.05 -5.04 -9.67
C TRP A 96 -4.00 -4.36 -10.66
N GLY A 97 -4.89 -3.48 -10.19
CA GLY A 97 -5.74 -2.67 -11.05
C GLY A 97 -4.93 -1.70 -11.91
N LYS A 98 -5.10 -1.80 -13.23
CA LYS A 98 -4.38 -1.00 -14.24
C LYS A 98 -5.02 0.35 -14.54
N THR A 99 -6.25 0.55 -14.08
CA THR A 99 -7.05 1.76 -14.30
C THR A 99 -7.79 2.11 -13.03
N VAL A 100 -8.25 3.37 -12.93
CA VAL A 100 -9.28 3.82 -11.99
C VAL A 100 -10.20 4.73 -12.79
N VAL A 101 -11.48 4.37 -12.90
CA VAL A 101 -12.46 5.11 -13.71
C VAL A 101 -13.69 5.39 -12.85
N ASN A 102 -14.07 6.66 -12.77
CA ASN A 102 -15.32 7.09 -12.16
C ASN A 102 -16.45 7.14 -13.19
N TRP A 103 -17.68 7.05 -12.70
CA TRP A 103 -18.87 6.88 -13.52
C TRP A 103 -19.26 8.13 -14.29
N ASN A 104 -19.98 9.07 -13.66
CA ASN A 104 -20.41 10.30 -14.32
C ASN A 104 -19.33 11.38 -14.25
N LEU A 105 -18.93 11.95 -15.39
CA LEU A 105 -18.05 13.11 -15.41
C LEU A 105 -18.73 14.33 -14.79
N ALA A 106 -19.99 14.59 -15.15
CA ALA A 106 -20.74 15.76 -14.71
C ALA A 106 -22.19 15.38 -14.39
N LEU A 107 -22.71 15.90 -13.29
CA LEU A 107 -24.12 15.87 -12.93
C LEU A 107 -24.59 17.27 -12.53
N ASP A 108 -25.89 17.51 -12.53
CA ASP A 108 -26.48 18.71 -11.95
C ASP A 108 -26.49 18.65 -10.40
N PRO A 109 -26.88 19.73 -9.69
CA PRO A 109 -26.89 19.74 -8.22
C PRO A 109 -27.83 18.70 -7.57
N ASP A 110 -28.79 18.17 -8.32
CA ASP A 110 -29.75 17.17 -7.87
C ASP A 110 -29.32 15.74 -8.25
N GLY A 111 -28.08 15.56 -8.76
CA GLY A 111 -27.54 14.25 -9.16
C GLY A 111 -28.03 13.77 -10.53
N GLY A 112 -28.67 14.66 -11.30
CA GLY A 112 -29.30 14.34 -12.58
C GLY A 112 -28.52 14.80 -13.83
N PRO A 113 -29.14 14.60 -15.02
CA PRO A 113 -30.35 13.82 -15.23
C PRO A 113 -30.06 12.31 -15.22
N HIS A 114 -30.98 11.51 -14.69
CA HIS A 114 -30.95 10.04 -14.80
C HIS A 114 -32.35 9.50 -15.09
N ASN A 115 -32.45 8.34 -15.75
CA ASN A 115 -33.71 7.70 -16.10
C ASN A 115 -34.11 6.65 -15.03
N GLY A 116 -34.13 7.06 -13.76
CA GLY A 116 -34.10 6.16 -12.61
C GLY A 116 -32.70 5.64 -12.29
N GLY A 117 -32.57 4.71 -11.34
CA GLY A 117 -31.28 4.16 -10.92
C GLY A 117 -30.75 4.79 -9.63
N CYS A 118 -29.60 5.45 -9.69
CA CYS A 118 -28.92 5.95 -8.51
C CYS A 118 -29.33 7.40 -8.18
N ASP A 119 -30.11 7.56 -7.12
CA ASP A 119 -30.57 8.87 -6.62
C ASP A 119 -29.56 9.53 -5.65
N THR A 120 -28.48 8.84 -5.32
CA THR A 120 -27.49 9.26 -4.32
C THR A 120 -26.09 9.44 -4.89
N CYS A 121 -25.93 9.26 -6.20
CA CYS A 121 -24.63 9.24 -6.87
C CYS A 121 -24.10 10.65 -7.13
N SER A 122 -22.79 10.81 -6.96
CA SER A 122 -22.07 12.03 -7.34
C SER A 122 -21.31 11.88 -8.65
N GLY A 123 -21.23 12.99 -9.40
CA GLY A 123 -20.37 13.12 -10.58
C GLY A 123 -18.98 13.62 -10.19
N VAL A 124 -18.02 13.50 -11.11
CA VAL A 124 -16.67 14.07 -10.91
C VAL A 124 -16.71 15.58 -10.70
N ILE A 125 -17.59 16.26 -11.43
CA ILE A 125 -17.94 17.66 -11.21
C ILE A 125 -19.46 17.82 -11.10
N THR A 126 -19.89 18.87 -10.42
CA THR A 126 -21.28 19.34 -10.44
C THR A 126 -21.37 20.59 -11.31
N VAL A 127 -22.35 20.61 -12.22
CA VAL A 127 -22.62 21.75 -13.10
C VAL A 127 -23.94 22.40 -12.66
N GLY A 128 -23.83 23.52 -11.95
CA GLY A 128 -24.97 24.26 -11.43
C GLY A 128 -25.60 25.23 -12.44
N PRO A 129 -26.71 25.89 -12.03
CA PRO A 129 -27.32 26.97 -12.80
C PRO A 129 -26.31 28.05 -13.18
N GLY A 130 -26.40 28.59 -14.40
CA GLY A 130 -25.48 29.63 -14.86
C GLY A 130 -24.06 29.14 -15.19
N GLN A 131 -23.87 27.83 -15.39
CA GLN A 131 -22.59 27.18 -15.73
C GLN A 131 -21.54 27.25 -14.61
N GLU A 132 -21.99 27.34 -13.35
CA GLU A 132 -21.09 27.18 -12.21
C GLU A 132 -20.58 25.73 -12.15
N VAL A 133 -19.26 25.56 -11.99
CA VAL A 133 -18.63 24.24 -11.91
C VAL A 133 -18.03 24.04 -10.52
N THR A 134 -18.54 23.06 -9.80
CA THR A 134 -17.98 22.59 -8.53
C THR A 134 -17.20 21.30 -8.76
N ARG A 135 -16.01 21.20 -8.19
CA ARG A 135 -15.18 19.98 -8.23
C ARG A 135 -15.51 19.13 -7.01
N ASN A 136 -15.99 17.91 -7.24
CA ASN A 136 -16.30 16.97 -6.17
C ASN A 136 -15.03 16.21 -5.75
N ALA A 137 -15.13 15.38 -4.72
CA ALA A 137 -13.99 14.64 -4.19
C ALA A 137 -13.34 13.71 -5.24
N GLU A 138 -14.14 13.17 -6.16
CA GLU A 138 -13.69 12.36 -7.29
C GLU A 138 -12.75 13.12 -8.21
N TYR A 139 -12.99 14.42 -8.45
CA TYR A 139 -12.07 15.26 -9.23
C TYR A 139 -10.69 15.30 -8.58
N PHE A 140 -10.65 15.45 -7.25
CA PHE A 140 -9.39 15.53 -6.52
C PHE A 140 -8.68 14.17 -6.45
N THR A 141 -9.39 13.09 -6.10
CA THR A 141 -8.80 11.74 -6.05
C THR A 141 -8.26 11.29 -7.41
N LEU A 142 -9.01 11.51 -8.50
CA LEU A 142 -8.51 11.28 -9.87
C LEU A 142 -7.32 12.19 -10.18
N GLY A 143 -7.37 13.45 -9.77
CA GLY A 143 -6.28 14.41 -9.95
C GLY A 143 -4.97 13.98 -9.28
N HIS A 144 -5.02 13.37 -8.10
CA HIS A 144 -3.86 12.84 -7.38
C HIS A 144 -3.17 11.67 -8.11
N LEU A 145 -3.87 10.97 -9.01
CA LEU A 145 -3.29 10.00 -9.93
C LEU A 145 -2.97 10.63 -11.29
N ALA A 146 -3.99 11.04 -12.05
CA ALA A 146 -3.88 11.40 -13.47
C ALA A 146 -2.89 12.55 -13.76
N ARG A 147 -2.66 13.45 -12.79
CA ARG A 147 -1.70 14.54 -12.95
C ARG A 147 -0.25 14.09 -12.80
N PHE A 148 0.03 13.03 -12.04
CA PHE A 148 1.37 12.68 -11.55
C PHE A 148 1.83 11.28 -11.98
N VAL A 149 0.90 10.37 -12.24
CA VAL A 149 1.12 9.01 -12.72
C VAL A 149 0.79 8.95 -14.20
N ARG A 150 1.81 8.76 -15.05
CA ARG A 150 1.68 8.81 -16.51
C ARG A 150 1.33 7.43 -17.10
N PRO A 151 0.66 7.37 -18.26
CA PRO A 151 0.48 6.12 -18.98
C PRO A 151 1.80 5.37 -19.15
N GLY A 152 1.82 4.09 -18.79
CA GLY A 152 3.04 3.26 -18.77
C GLY A 152 3.85 3.32 -17.47
N ALA A 153 3.43 4.11 -16.48
CA ALA A 153 4.02 4.05 -15.14
C ALA A 153 3.85 2.66 -14.53
N GLN A 154 4.87 2.22 -13.80
CA GLN A 154 4.87 0.96 -13.06
C GLN A 154 4.67 1.25 -11.59
N ARG A 155 3.73 0.55 -10.93
CA ARG A 155 3.69 0.54 -9.47
C ARG A 155 4.99 -0.08 -8.97
N ILE A 156 5.64 0.57 -8.02
CA ILE A 156 6.82 0.03 -7.32
C ILE A 156 6.45 -0.25 -5.86
N ALA A 157 7.21 -1.12 -5.21
CA ALA A 157 6.99 -1.45 -3.81
C ALA A 157 7.17 -0.21 -2.90
N SER A 158 6.31 -0.11 -1.89
CA SER A 158 6.27 0.97 -0.91
C SER A 158 5.57 0.49 0.36
N THR A 159 5.98 0.99 1.53
CA THR A 159 5.49 0.52 2.84
C THR A 159 4.20 1.25 3.18
N SER A 160 3.10 0.50 3.25
CA SER A 160 1.86 1.04 3.79
C SER A 160 1.92 0.96 5.30
N PHE A 161 1.63 2.08 5.94
CA PHE A 161 1.66 2.23 7.38
C PHE A 161 0.21 2.30 7.82
N GLY A 162 -0.43 1.26 8.34
CA GLY A 162 -1.80 1.42 8.88
C GLY A 162 -2.81 0.35 8.52
N THR A 163 -3.59 -0.07 9.52
CA THR A 163 -4.66 -1.04 9.31
C THR A 163 -5.65 -0.35 8.38
N THR A 164 -6.02 -1.01 7.29
CA THR A 164 -7.04 -0.47 6.38
C THR A 164 -8.35 -0.32 7.16
N GLY A 165 -8.91 0.89 7.25
CA GLY A 165 -10.15 1.07 8.03
C GLY A 165 -10.42 2.48 8.52
N TRP A 166 -11.59 2.73 9.08
CA TRP A 166 -11.90 4.04 9.68
C TRP A 166 -10.97 4.27 10.89
N ASN A 167 -10.27 5.41 10.90
CA ASN A 167 -9.17 5.69 11.84
C ASN A 167 -7.95 4.73 11.72
N GLY A 168 -7.74 4.18 10.52
CA GLY A 168 -6.51 3.49 10.10
C GLY A 168 -5.32 4.46 10.00
N GLN A 169 -4.10 3.99 9.71
CA GLN A 169 -2.92 4.89 9.67
C GLN A 169 -2.70 5.59 8.30
N ILE A 170 -1.45 5.72 7.81
CA ILE A 170 -1.07 6.25 6.50
C ILE A 170 -1.02 5.16 5.42
N MET A 171 -2.02 5.10 4.55
CA MET A 171 -1.93 4.25 3.36
C MET A 171 -1.15 4.95 2.26
N ASP A 172 -0.41 4.20 1.45
CA ASP A 172 0.35 4.77 0.34
C ASP A 172 0.42 3.86 -0.90
N VAL A 173 0.84 4.44 -2.02
CA VAL A 173 1.26 3.71 -3.21
C VAL A 173 2.30 4.54 -3.98
N ALA A 174 3.35 3.88 -4.46
CA ALA A 174 4.38 4.50 -5.27
C ALA A 174 4.36 4.02 -6.72
N PHE A 175 4.66 4.93 -7.64
CA PHE A 175 4.78 4.66 -9.08
C PHE A 175 6.10 5.23 -9.61
N ARG A 176 6.74 4.47 -10.51
CA ARG A 176 7.80 4.95 -11.38
C ARG A 176 7.23 5.25 -12.76
N ASN A 177 7.28 6.50 -13.17
CA ASN A 177 6.88 6.93 -14.50
C ASN A 177 7.87 6.44 -15.57
N PRO A 178 7.47 6.43 -16.87
CA PRO A 178 8.37 6.05 -17.97
C PRO A 178 9.64 6.91 -18.09
N ASP A 179 9.60 8.16 -17.62
CA ASP A 179 10.77 9.05 -17.56
C ASP A 179 11.66 8.81 -16.32
N GLY A 180 11.32 7.80 -15.51
CA GLY A 180 12.01 7.44 -14.28
C GLY A 180 11.59 8.26 -13.05
N SER A 181 10.82 9.35 -13.20
CA SER A 181 10.32 10.12 -12.07
C SER A 181 9.41 9.29 -11.18
N ILE A 182 9.38 9.62 -9.89
CA ILE A 182 8.57 8.90 -8.91
C ILE A 182 7.38 9.75 -8.50
N ALA A 183 6.22 9.10 -8.36
CA ALA A 183 5.04 9.65 -7.73
C ALA A 183 4.62 8.75 -6.56
N LEU A 184 4.62 9.29 -5.35
CA LEU A 184 4.11 8.66 -4.14
C LEU A 184 2.81 9.33 -3.75
N VAL A 185 1.73 8.57 -3.68
CA VAL A 185 0.45 9.03 -3.15
C VAL A 185 0.29 8.49 -1.74
N ALA A 186 -0.02 9.36 -0.77
CA ALA A 186 -0.22 8.99 0.62
C ALA A 186 -1.55 9.55 1.14
N HIS A 187 -2.33 8.73 1.82
CA HIS A 187 -3.61 9.07 2.45
C HIS A 187 -3.52 8.89 3.96
N ASN A 188 -3.90 9.90 4.74
CA ASN A 188 -4.07 9.75 6.18
C ASN A 188 -5.52 9.38 6.49
N GLU A 189 -5.75 8.14 6.92
CA GLU A 189 -7.09 7.65 7.25
C GLU A 189 -7.58 8.09 8.65
N ASN A 190 -6.68 8.65 9.47
CA ASN A 190 -7.00 9.19 10.79
C ASN A 190 -7.65 10.56 10.67
N ASP A 191 -8.38 10.96 11.70
CA ASP A 191 -8.82 12.35 11.86
C ASP A 191 -7.69 13.26 12.39
N ASP A 192 -6.72 12.68 13.10
CA ASP A 192 -5.55 13.41 13.59
C ASP A 192 -4.41 13.46 12.55
N PRO A 193 -3.59 14.54 12.55
CA PRO A 193 -2.39 14.58 11.73
C PRO A 193 -1.42 13.43 12.04
N ARG A 194 -0.85 12.83 11.00
CA ARG A 194 0.16 11.77 11.12
C ARG A 194 1.44 12.17 10.42
N THR A 195 2.55 12.03 11.13
CA THR A 195 3.88 12.18 10.54
C THR A 195 4.37 10.84 10.00
N PHE A 196 5.16 10.85 8.94
CA PHE A 196 5.86 9.66 8.44
C PHE A 196 7.16 10.08 7.77
N ALA A 197 8.06 9.14 7.58
CA ALA A 197 9.26 9.31 6.78
C ALA A 197 9.10 8.61 5.43
N VAL A 198 9.64 9.22 4.37
CA VAL A 198 9.78 8.62 3.05
C VAL A 198 11.27 8.49 2.77
N SER A 199 11.72 7.30 2.39
CA SER A 199 13.11 7.03 2.04
C SER A 199 13.21 6.29 0.71
N GLN A 200 14.07 6.78 -0.19
CA GLN A 200 14.41 6.11 -1.44
C GLN A 200 15.82 6.52 -1.88
N GLY A 201 16.66 5.57 -2.29
CA GLY A 201 18.00 5.89 -2.78
C GLY A 201 18.94 6.52 -1.74
N GLY A 202 18.60 6.45 -0.45
CA GLY A 202 19.33 7.13 0.62
C GLY A 202 18.89 8.58 0.86
N GLU A 203 18.05 9.13 -0.01
CA GLU A 203 17.37 10.40 0.23
C GLU A 203 16.19 10.15 1.17
N THR A 204 15.92 11.08 2.09
CA THR A 204 14.83 10.94 3.06
C THR A 204 14.22 12.27 3.40
N PHE A 205 12.89 12.30 3.55
CA PHE A 205 12.18 13.44 4.14
C PHE A 205 11.12 12.96 5.12
N THR A 206 10.69 13.87 6.00
CA THR A 206 9.55 13.66 6.90
C THR A 206 8.43 14.61 6.55
N TYR A 207 7.19 14.16 6.69
CA TYR A 207 6.01 14.98 6.43
C TYR A 207 4.91 14.69 7.44
N THR A 208 4.22 15.73 7.91
CA THR A 208 3.01 15.61 8.74
C THR A 208 1.79 15.85 7.87
N LEU A 209 1.08 14.77 7.54
CA LEU A 209 -0.12 14.79 6.72
C LEU A 209 -1.36 15.04 7.60
N PRO A 210 -2.16 16.10 7.35
CA PRO A 210 -3.40 16.34 8.08
C PRO A 210 -4.35 15.14 8.04
N GLY A 211 -5.20 15.00 9.05
CA GLY A 211 -6.20 13.93 9.08
C GLY A 211 -7.17 13.99 7.90
N GLY A 212 -7.56 12.83 7.40
CA GLY A 212 -8.48 12.67 6.27
C GLY A 212 -7.98 13.19 4.93
N SER A 213 -6.71 13.61 4.84
CA SER A 213 -6.16 14.23 3.64
C SER A 213 -5.43 13.24 2.75
N LEU A 214 -5.29 13.62 1.48
CA LEU A 214 -4.53 12.92 0.45
C LEU A 214 -3.42 13.85 -0.06
N ALA A 215 -2.21 13.33 -0.22
CA ALA A 215 -1.08 14.07 -0.76
C ALA A 215 -0.37 13.27 -1.85
N THR A 216 0.12 13.95 -2.88
CA THR A 216 1.03 13.35 -3.87
C THR A 216 2.37 14.04 -3.80
N PHE A 217 3.42 13.26 -3.57
CA PHE A 217 4.81 13.68 -3.57
C PHE A 217 5.44 13.21 -4.87
N THR A 218 6.23 14.07 -5.50
CA THR A 218 6.94 13.71 -6.74
C THR A 218 8.38 14.15 -6.68
N TRP A 219 9.26 13.34 -7.22
CA TRP A 219 10.66 13.70 -7.38
C TRP A 219 11.24 13.09 -8.67
N PRO A 220 12.33 13.64 -9.22
CA PRO A 220 13.00 13.09 -10.40
C PRO A 220 13.47 11.66 -10.19
N ALA A 221 13.89 11.01 -11.27
CA ALA A 221 14.55 9.71 -11.19
C ALA A 221 15.74 9.78 -10.22
N ILE A 222 15.73 8.92 -9.21
CA ILE A 222 16.89 8.69 -8.36
C ILE A 222 17.61 7.47 -8.93
N ASP A 223 18.90 7.64 -9.25
CA ASP A 223 19.76 6.51 -9.60
C ASP A 223 20.05 5.69 -8.33
N ASP A 224 19.11 4.81 -8.00
CA ASP A 224 19.36 3.73 -7.06
C ASP A 224 19.54 2.45 -7.88
N SER A 225 20.80 2.14 -8.20
CA SER A 225 21.17 0.84 -8.76
C SER A 225 20.70 -0.33 -7.90
N ARG A 226 20.33 -0.09 -6.64
CA ARG A 226 19.77 -1.10 -5.74
C ARG A 226 18.30 -1.32 -6.07
N GLN A 227 17.92 -2.57 -6.30
CA GLN A 227 16.51 -2.95 -6.43
C GLN A 227 16.01 -3.53 -5.12
N LEU A 228 14.74 -3.30 -4.78
CA LEU A 228 14.11 -4.02 -3.68
C LEU A 228 14.11 -5.51 -4.03
N LEU A 229 14.58 -6.31 -3.10
CA LEU A 229 14.52 -7.75 -3.15
C LEU A 229 13.18 -8.19 -2.56
N ASP A 230 12.18 -8.32 -3.43
CA ASP A 230 10.82 -8.73 -3.07
C ASP A 230 10.67 -10.23 -3.37
N PHE A 231 10.85 -11.07 -2.35
CA PHE A 231 10.80 -12.53 -2.47
C PHE A 231 9.66 -13.10 -1.64
N GLU A 232 8.89 -14.00 -2.25
CA GLU A 232 7.85 -14.75 -1.57
C GLU A 232 8.16 -16.26 -1.57
N PRO A 233 8.17 -16.94 -0.40
CA PRO A 233 8.06 -16.40 0.96
C PRO A 233 9.43 -16.08 1.59
N MET A 234 9.62 -14.84 2.05
CA MET A 234 10.60 -14.55 3.12
C MET A 234 10.05 -15.01 4.47
N THR A 235 10.93 -15.44 5.37
CA THR A 235 10.52 -15.83 6.73
C THR A 235 11.43 -15.20 7.78
N ALA A 236 10.89 -14.99 8.97
CA ALA A 236 11.63 -14.38 10.06
C ALA A 236 11.52 -15.16 11.37
N THR A 237 12.59 -15.09 12.16
CA THR A 237 12.69 -15.62 13.53
C THR A 237 13.41 -14.60 14.40
N ALA A 238 13.24 -14.68 15.72
CA ALA A 238 13.82 -13.68 16.61
C ALA A 238 14.10 -14.24 18.01
N SER A 239 14.88 -13.50 18.79
CA SER A 239 15.13 -13.81 20.22
C SER A 239 13.84 -13.82 21.05
N THR A 240 12.87 -12.98 20.69
CA THR A 240 11.48 -13.07 21.15
C THR A 240 10.67 -13.65 19.99
N PRO A 241 10.30 -14.94 20.01
CA PRO A 241 9.84 -15.63 18.80
C PRO A 241 8.43 -15.23 18.34
N GLN A 242 7.62 -14.64 19.21
CA GLN A 242 6.26 -14.20 18.88
C GLN A 242 6.31 -13.17 17.75
N ASP A 243 5.42 -13.33 16.77
CA ASP A 243 5.15 -12.31 15.75
C ASP A 243 6.36 -11.93 14.87
N ALA A 244 7.41 -12.75 14.83
CA ALA A 244 8.60 -12.47 14.01
C ALA A 244 8.26 -12.34 12.51
N ALA A 245 7.29 -13.11 12.03
CA ALA A 245 6.80 -13.04 10.65
C ALA A 245 6.25 -11.66 10.26
N ASN A 246 5.74 -10.89 11.24
CA ASN A 246 5.23 -9.53 11.02
C ASN A 246 6.34 -8.52 10.69
N ALA A 247 7.61 -8.91 10.69
CA ALA A 247 8.70 -8.04 10.27
C ALA A 247 9.00 -8.15 8.76
N VAL A 248 8.33 -9.04 8.03
CA VAL A 248 8.60 -9.36 6.61
C VAL A 248 7.30 -9.61 5.82
N ASP A 249 6.17 -9.05 6.27
CA ASP A 249 4.84 -9.26 5.67
C ASP A 249 4.36 -8.08 4.80
N ASP A 250 5.23 -7.08 4.54
CA ASP A 250 4.94 -5.83 3.81
C ASP A 250 3.78 -5.02 4.43
N ASP A 251 3.50 -5.23 5.72
CA ASP A 251 2.43 -4.56 6.47
C ASP A 251 3.00 -3.83 7.68
N ALA A 252 3.27 -2.52 7.57
CA ALA A 252 3.86 -1.76 8.67
C ALA A 252 2.87 -1.48 9.85
N THR A 253 1.73 -2.20 9.90
CA THR A 253 0.74 -2.17 10.99
C THR A 253 0.95 -3.23 12.02
N THR A 254 1.38 -4.39 11.54
CA THR A 254 1.84 -5.48 12.33
C THR A 254 3.31 -5.19 12.63
N ARG A 255 3.82 -5.82 13.67
CA ARG A 255 5.23 -5.71 14.01
C ARG A 255 5.69 -6.90 14.80
N TRP A 256 6.97 -7.18 14.64
CA TRP A 256 7.74 -7.88 15.66
C TRP A 256 8.19 -6.89 16.74
N THR A 257 8.24 -7.32 18.01
CA THR A 257 8.79 -6.51 19.10
C THR A 257 9.50 -7.37 20.16
N THR A 258 10.48 -6.80 20.82
CA THR A 258 11.13 -7.42 21.98
C THR A 258 10.19 -7.57 23.18
N ALA A 259 9.07 -6.83 23.22
CA ALA A 259 8.09 -6.77 24.31
C ALA A 259 8.71 -6.46 25.70
N ALA A 260 9.91 -5.90 25.68
CA ALA A 260 10.74 -5.64 26.84
C ALA A 260 11.77 -4.54 26.51
N ALA A 261 12.30 -3.94 27.57
CA ALA A 261 13.42 -3.00 27.48
C ALA A 261 14.56 -3.58 26.64
N GLN A 262 15.17 -2.74 25.81
CA GLN A 262 16.28 -3.14 24.97
C GLN A 262 17.48 -3.57 25.80
N THR A 263 18.01 -4.75 25.49
CA THR A 263 19.25 -5.29 26.06
C THR A 263 20.10 -5.91 24.97
N THR A 264 21.42 -5.70 25.05
CA THR A 264 22.40 -6.24 24.12
C THR A 264 22.19 -7.74 23.88
N GLY A 265 22.13 -8.15 22.62
CA GLY A 265 22.01 -9.54 22.21
C GLY A 265 20.59 -9.97 21.80
N GLN A 266 19.58 -9.11 21.94
CA GLN A 266 18.29 -9.31 21.27
C GLN A 266 18.49 -9.27 19.75
N TRP A 267 17.85 -10.17 19.01
CA TRP A 267 18.09 -10.30 17.57
C TRP A 267 16.82 -10.62 16.78
N LEU A 268 16.81 -10.19 15.51
CA LEU A 268 15.86 -10.55 14.47
C LEU A 268 16.65 -11.15 13.29
N GLN A 269 16.20 -12.29 12.78
CA GLN A 269 16.81 -13.01 11.68
C GLN A 269 15.80 -13.24 10.56
N VAL A 270 16.20 -12.99 9.32
CA VAL A 270 15.40 -13.19 8.12
C VAL A 270 16.06 -14.23 7.22
N ASP A 271 15.29 -15.20 6.71
CA ASP A 271 15.64 -16.09 5.60
C ASP A 271 14.99 -15.55 4.32
N LEU A 272 15.82 -15.17 3.34
CA LEU A 272 15.41 -14.67 2.02
C LEU A 272 14.88 -15.78 1.09
N GLY A 273 14.89 -17.04 1.55
CA GLY A 273 14.51 -18.24 0.80
C GLY A 273 15.58 -18.72 -0.18
N SER A 274 16.42 -17.83 -0.69
CA SER A 274 17.53 -18.12 -1.60
C SER A 274 18.71 -17.16 -1.39
N ALA A 275 19.89 -17.54 -1.89
CA ALA A 275 21.08 -16.67 -1.80
C ALA A 275 21.00 -15.52 -2.80
N GLN A 276 21.18 -14.30 -2.31
CA GLN A 276 20.98 -13.06 -3.05
C GLN A 276 22.15 -12.12 -2.80
N THR A 277 22.39 -11.18 -3.72
CA THR A 277 23.35 -10.09 -3.45
C THR A 277 22.62 -9.02 -2.67
N VAL A 278 23.10 -8.70 -1.47
CA VAL A 278 22.53 -7.70 -0.57
C VAL A 278 23.47 -6.50 -0.50
N ARG A 279 22.90 -5.31 -0.60
CA ARG A 279 23.59 -4.01 -0.58
C ARG A 279 23.04 -3.06 0.47
N ARG A 280 21.81 -3.28 0.92
CA ARG A 280 21.16 -2.47 1.96
C ARG A 280 20.07 -3.25 2.69
N VAL A 281 19.95 -2.96 3.98
CA VAL A 281 18.82 -3.38 4.82
C VAL A 281 18.18 -2.13 5.42
N VAL A 282 16.86 -2.05 5.42
CA VAL A 282 16.11 -0.96 6.06
C VAL A 282 15.17 -1.55 7.10
N LEU A 283 15.30 -1.11 8.34
CA LEU A 283 14.37 -1.44 9.42
C LEU A 283 13.36 -0.30 9.57
N ASP A 284 12.08 -0.62 9.46
CA ASP A 284 10.98 0.31 9.74
C ASP A 284 10.37 -0.04 11.10
N THR A 285 10.26 0.95 11.99
CA THR A 285 9.62 0.79 13.30
C THR A 285 8.10 0.94 13.24
N GLY A 286 7.54 1.24 12.07
CA GLY A 286 6.13 1.56 11.91
C GLY A 286 5.74 2.75 12.79
N ALA A 287 4.58 2.68 13.41
CA ALA A 287 4.06 3.78 14.22
C ALA A 287 4.84 4.06 15.50
N ASP A 288 5.63 3.10 15.96
CA ASP A 288 6.38 3.16 17.20
C ASP A 288 7.76 3.79 16.98
N ARG A 289 7.79 5.05 16.52
CA ARG A 289 9.03 5.75 16.12
C ARG A 289 10.09 5.92 17.22
N GLY A 290 9.79 5.54 18.46
CA GLY A 290 10.73 5.47 19.58
C GLY A 290 11.42 4.12 19.74
N ASP A 291 10.93 3.09 19.06
CA ASP A 291 11.31 1.68 19.21
C ASP A 291 12.40 1.25 18.22
N TYR A 292 13.17 2.17 17.67
CA TYR A 292 14.36 1.84 16.87
C TYR A 292 15.45 1.18 17.73
N PRO A 293 16.31 0.32 17.14
CA PRO A 293 17.41 -0.27 17.88
C PRO A 293 18.41 0.82 18.29
N ARG A 294 18.78 0.89 19.58
CA ARG A 294 19.76 1.89 20.06
C ARG A 294 21.18 1.67 19.53
N GLY A 295 21.50 0.43 19.25
CA GLY A 295 22.69 0.01 18.53
C GLY A 295 22.34 -1.24 17.73
N TYR A 296 23.00 -1.47 16.61
CA TYR A 296 22.85 -2.68 15.83
C TYR A 296 24.20 -3.22 15.35
N GLU A 297 24.25 -4.53 15.16
CA GLU A 297 25.20 -5.23 14.31
C GLU A 297 24.40 -6.05 13.29
N LEU A 298 24.71 -5.86 12.01
CA LEU A 298 24.14 -6.63 10.90
C LEU A 298 25.16 -7.69 10.47
N GLU A 299 24.70 -8.93 10.43
CA GLU A 299 25.46 -10.09 9.98
C GLU A 299 24.74 -10.75 8.79
N THR A 300 25.52 -11.37 7.90
CA THR A 300 25.02 -12.13 6.76
C THR A 300 25.49 -13.58 6.84
N SER A 301 24.70 -14.48 6.27
CA SER A 301 25.06 -15.89 6.12
C SER A 301 24.45 -16.50 4.86
N THR A 302 25.11 -17.51 4.29
CA THR A 302 24.57 -18.33 3.20
C THR A 302 24.02 -19.67 3.70
N ASP A 303 24.37 -20.10 4.91
CA ASP A 303 24.05 -21.42 5.47
C ASP A 303 23.23 -21.36 6.77
N GLY A 304 23.04 -20.17 7.36
CA GLY A 304 22.29 -19.94 8.60
C GLY A 304 23.04 -20.29 9.88
N SER A 305 24.30 -20.72 9.77
CA SER A 305 25.14 -21.19 10.89
C SER A 305 26.46 -20.44 11.02
N THR A 306 27.08 -20.08 9.90
CA THR A 306 28.30 -19.29 9.83
C THR A 306 27.94 -17.86 9.49
N TRP A 307 28.26 -16.93 10.39
CA TRP A 307 27.84 -15.53 10.29
C TRP A 307 29.04 -14.61 10.06
N THR A 308 28.88 -13.66 9.14
CA THR A 308 29.88 -12.63 8.84
C THR A 308 29.30 -11.25 9.17
N PRO A 309 29.89 -10.51 10.12
CA PRO A 309 29.51 -9.11 10.37
C PRO A 309 29.79 -8.24 9.15
N VAL A 310 28.81 -7.44 8.73
CA VAL A 310 28.91 -6.57 7.55
C VAL A 310 28.68 -5.09 7.84
N ALA A 311 27.99 -4.75 8.93
CA ALA A 311 27.81 -3.39 9.40
C ALA A 311 27.49 -3.32 10.89
N SER A 312 27.76 -2.18 11.50
CA SER A 312 27.28 -1.83 12.83
C SER A 312 27.04 -0.33 12.93
N GLY A 313 26.18 0.08 13.88
CA GLY A 313 25.81 1.47 14.03
C GLY A 313 24.74 1.68 15.07
N ALA A 314 24.06 2.83 14.96
CA ALA A 314 22.91 3.18 15.80
C ALA A 314 21.69 3.42 14.91
N GLY A 315 20.52 3.00 15.38
CA GLY A 315 19.24 3.37 14.77
C GLY A 315 18.82 4.77 15.19
N SER A 316 17.95 5.39 14.40
CA SER A 316 17.36 6.68 14.72
C SER A 316 16.01 6.88 14.06
N GLY A 317 15.01 7.31 14.83
CA GLY A 317 13.68 7.62 14.31
C GLY A 317 12.97 6.41 13.70
N GLN A 318 12.15 6.65 12.68
CA GLN A 318 11.30 5.60 12.09
C GLN A 318 12.10 4.57 11.29
N LEU A 319 13.00 5.05 10.42
CA LEU A 319 13.75 4.24 9.46
C LEU A 319 15.22 4.15 9.87
N THR A 320 15.71 2.93 10.05
CA THR A 320 17.15 2.65 10.20
C THR A 320 17.67 2.04 8.91
N THR A 321 18.36 2.86 8.10
CA THR A 321 18.98 2.41 6.84
C THR A 321 20.41 1.94 7.09
N ILE A 322 20.72 0.72 6.66
CA ILE A 322 22.00 0.06 6.83
C ILE A 322 22.57 -0.25 5.45
N ASP A 323 23.51 0.56 4.97
CA ASP A 323 24.25 0.32 3.74
C ASP A 323 25.44 -0.61 3.97
N ILE A 324 25.63 -1.59 3.08
CA ILE A 324 26.74 -2.54 3.13
C ILE A 324 27.46 -2.66 1.79
N ALA A 325 28.72 -3.11 1.84
CA ALA A 325 29.36 -3.61 0.62
C ALA A 325 28.55 -4.81 0.07
N PRO A 326 28.44 -4.98 -1.26
CA PRO A 326 27.71 -6.11 -1.83
C PRO A 326 28.14 -7.44 -1.23
N ALA A 327 27.19 -8.15 -0.62
CA ALA A 327 27.44 -9.42 0.08
C ALA A 327 26.43 -10.47 -0.39
N THR A 328 26.89 -11.68 -0.70
CA THR A 328 25.98 -12.79 -1.00
C THR A 328 25.43 -13.36 0.30
N ALA A 329 24.12 -13.29 0.50
CA ALA A 329 23.44 -13.73 1.71
C ALA A 329 22.13 -14.45 1.37
N ARG A 330 21.83 -15.53 2.10
CA ARG A 330 20.47 -16.08 2.20
C ARG A 330 19.82 -15.66 3.51
N TYR A 331 20.61 -15.52 4.57
CA TYR A 331 20.17 -15.14 5.88
C TYR A 331 20.77 -13.80 6.29
N LEU A 332 19.94 -12.98 6.93
CA LEU A 332 20.34 -11.72 7.57
C LEU A 332 20.04 -11.83 9.05
N ARG A 333 20.93 -11.36 9.91
CA ARG A 333 20.67 -11.23 11.35
C ARG A 333 21.03 -9.83 11.79
N VAL A 334 20.07 -9.14 12.39
CA VAL A 334 20.27 -7.88 13.08
C VAL A 334 20.29 -8.18 14.57
N THR A 335 21.41 -7.91 15.23
CA THR A 335 21.55 -8.00 16.67
C THR A 335 21.55 -6.59 17.25
N GLN A 336 20.60 -6.30 18.14
CA GLN A 336 20.59 -5.05 18.89
C GLN A 336 21.73 -5.06 19.91
N THR A 337 22.50 -3.96 19.97
CA THR A 337 23.73 -3.88 20.78
C THR A 337 23.69 -2.85 21.90
N GLY A 338 22.68 -1.99 21.96
CA GLY A 338 22.55 -0.94 22.99
C GLY A 338 21.64 -1.29 24.15
N SER A 339 21.28 -0.29 24.96
CA SER A 339 20.31 -0.42 26.05
C SER A 339 19.29 0.73 26.05
N SER A 340 18.03 0.44 26.35
CA SER A 340 16.98 1.45 26.48
C SER A 340 15.83 0.96 27.34
N GLY A 341 15.10 1.90 27.98
CA GLY A 341 13.80 1.58 28.57
C GLY A 341 12.69 1.36 27.54
N SER A 342 12.86 1.87 26.31
CA SER A 342 11.96 1.59 25.18
C SER A 342 12.13 0.17 24.67
N TRP A 343 11.14 -0.33 23.94
CA TRP A 343 11.23 -1.62 23.25
C TRP A 343 12.02 -1.46 21.96
N TRP A 344 12.41 -2.57 21.34
CA TRP A 344 12.83 -2.59 19.94
C TRP A 344 11.75 -3.28 19.13
N SER A 345 11.32 -2.61 18.07
CA SER A 345 10.24 -3.05 17.21
C SER A 345 10.64 -2.94 15.74
N VAL A 346 10.18 -3.89 14.94
CA VAL A 346 10.35 -3.90 13.48
C VAL A 346 9.00 -4.25 12.88
N ALA A 347 8.38 -3.26 12.25
CA ALA A 347 7.14 -3.40 11.50
C ALA A 347 7.39 -3.91 10.08
N ASP A 348 8.53 -3.55 9.48
CA ASP A 348 8.97 -4.13 8.21
C ASP A 348 10.50 -4.10 8.12
N LEU A 349 11.08 -5.09 7.45
CA LEU A 349 12.49 -5.21 7.13
C LEU A 349 12.62 -5.41 5.62
N ARG A 350 13.21 -4.40 4.97
CA ARG A 350 13.41 -4.39 3.52
C ARG A 350 14.85 -4.59 3.14
N VAL A 351 15.06 -5.40 2.12
CA VAL A 351 16.39 -5.78 1.63
C VAL A 351 16.53 -5.31 0.19
N TYR A 352 17.67 -4.71 -0.12
CA TYR A 352 17.96 -4.23 -1.47
C TYR A 352 19.28 -4.81 -1.97
N GLY A 353 19.34 -5.14 -3.26
CA GLY A 353 20.44 -5.85 -3.92
C GLY A 353 20.99 -5.19 -5.17
#